data_AF-A0A1V9K0K6-F1
#
_entry.id   AF-A0A1V9K0K6-F1
#
_cell.length_a   1.000
_cell.length_b   1.000
_cell.length_c   1.000
_cell.angle_alpha   90.00
_cell.angle_beta   90.00
_cell.angle_gamma   90.00
#
_symmetry.space_group_name_H-M   'P 1'
#
loop_
_entity.id
_entity.type
_entity.pdbx_description
1 polymer ?
#
loop_
_entity_poly.entity_id
_entity_poly.type
_entity_poly.pdbx_seq_one_letter_code
_entity_poly.pdbx_strand_id
1 'polypeptide(L)'
;MPFIEKYVKSDGTVVRSHYRWAPGARREMTIVAAVAVAVVAFGHNGGQAAQDTEPRKAPGQYPVLFSENSGRSPRGAEPRPTVSYPIKFDSPKVMVKRPAPAVSYPIDFSTLGSSR
;
A
#
# COMPACT_ATOMS: atom_id res chain seq x y z
N MET A 1 -3.46 15.63 2.40
CA MET A 1 -2.64 14.46 2.81
C MET A 1 -1.54 14.93 3.75
N PRO A 2 -1.26 14.22 4.85
CA PRO A 2 -0.23 14.67 5.79
C PRO A 2 1.16 14.55 5.17
N PHE A 3 1.86 15.68 5.11
CA PHE A 3 3.29 15.74 4.85
C PHE A 3 4.02 15.48 6.16
N ILE A 4 4.96 14.54 6.15
CA ILE A 4 5.81 14.25 7.30
C ILE A 4 7.14 14.94 7.07
N GLU A 5 7.49 15.83 7.99
CA GLU A 5 8.76 16.53 8.00
C GLU A 5 9.92 15.59 8.31
N LYS A 6 11.14 16.07 8.09
CA LYS A 6 12.35 15.32 8.45
C LYS A 6 12.42 15.21 9.97
N TYR A 7 12.59 14.01 10.49
CA TYR A 7 12.74 13.79 11.93
C TYR A 7 13.78 12.71 12.22
N VAL A 8 14.28 12.70 13.45
CA VAL A 8 15.20 11.67 13.96
C VAL A 8 14.43 10.79 14.92
N LYS A 9 14.45 9.48 14.69
CA LYS A 9 13.84 8.49 15.61
C LYS A 9 14.69 8.36 16.88
N SER A 10 14.12 7.80 17.94
CA SER A 10 14.85 7.52 19.19
C SER A 10 16.04 6.56 19.03
N ASP A 11 16.07 5.79 17.94
CA ASP A 11 17.16 4.90 17.54
C ASP A 11 18.31 5.61 16.78
N GLY A 12 18.23 6.94 16.60
CA GLY A 12 19.20 7.74 15.84
C GLY A 12 19.01 7.70 14.32
N THR A 13 18.04 6.94 13.80
CA THR A 13 17.77 6.87 12.36
C THR A 13 17.14 8.16 11.87
N VAL A 14 17.79 8.80 10.89
CA VAL A 14 17.25 10.01 10.24
C VAL A 14 16.20 9.59 9.20
N VAL A 15 14.96 10.03 9.41
CA VAL A 15 13.86 9.80 8.47
C VAL A 15 13.70 11.03 7.59
N ARG A 16 13.81 10.83 6.27
CA ARG A 16 13.56 11.88 5.28
C ARG A 16 12.09 12.29 5.26
N SER A 17 11.84 13.55 4.91
CA SER A 17 10.49 14.06 4.69
C SER A 17 9.79 13.27 3.59
N HIS A 18 8.51 12.92 3.79
CA HIS A 18 7.72 12.17 2.81
C HIS A 18 6.23 12.45 2.95
N TYR A 19 5.50 12.31 1.85
CA TYR A 19 4.05 12.34 1.85
C TYR A 19 3.47 10.98 2.21
N ARG A 20 2.49 10.96 3.12
CA ARG A 20 1.68 9.77 3.40
C ARG A 20 0.35 9.87 2.68
N TRP A 21 0.13 8.88 1.81
CA TRP A 21 -1.10 8.75 1.05
C TRP A 21 -2.05 7.81 1.79
N ALA A 22 -3.36 8.03 1.65
CA ALA A 22 -4.36 7.12 2.19
C ALA A 22 -4.13 5.70 1.63
N PRO A 23 -4.48 4.64 2.38
CA PRO A 23 -4.43 3.28 1.87
C PRO A 23 -5.20 3.19 0.53
N GLY A 24 -4.55 2.68 -0.52
CA GLY A 24 -5.15 2.57 -1.86
C GLY A 24 -4.89 3.78 -2.79
N ALA A 25 -4.68 4.98 -2.27
CA ALA A 25 -4.57 6.20 -3.09
C ALA A 25 -3.40 6.17 -4.10
N ARG A 26 -2.31 5.45 -3.81
CA ARG A 26 -1.22 5.27 -4.79
C ARG A 26 -1.67 4.49 -6.01
N ARG A 27 -2.40 3.39 -5.80
CA ARG A 27 -2.92 2.53 -6.87
C ARG A 27 -3.97 3.28 -7.70
N GLU A 28 -4.87 4.00 -7.03
CA GLU A 28 -5.89 4.79 -7.70
C GLU A 28 -5.29 5.91 -8.56
N MET A 29 -4.35 6.67 -8.03
CA MET A 29 -3.67 7.71 -8.81
C MET A 29 -2.85 7.16 -9.98
N THR A 30 -2.22 5.98 -9.84
CA THR A 30 -1.55 5.35 -11.00
C THR A 30 -2.52 4.96 -12.09
N ILE A 31 -3.72 4.48 -11.72
CA ILE A 31 -4.77 4.16 -12.70
C ILE A 31 -5.26 5.44 -13.38
N VAL A 32 -5.56 6.49 -12.62
CA VAL A 32 -5.99 7.78 -13.16
C VAL A 32 -4.93 8.36 -14.10
N ALA A 33 -3.66 8.34 -13.70
CA ALA A 33 -2.56 8.81 -14.53
C ALA A 33 -2.42 7.99 -15.82
N ALA A 34 -2.50 6.66 -15.74
CA ALA A 34 -2.42 5.79 -16.91
C ALA A 34 -3.58 6.03 -17.90
N VAL A 35 -4.81 6.20 -17.39
CA VAL A 35 -5.98 6.54 -18.21
C VAL A 35 -5.81 7.91 -18.85
N ALA A 36 -5.34 8.92 -18.10
CA ALA A 36 -5.08 10.24 -18.65
C ALA A 36 -4.04 10.20 -19.79
N VAL A 37 -2.94 9.46 -19.60
CA VAL A 37 -1.92 9.26 -20.64
C VAL A 37 -2.52 8.57 -21.87
N ALA A 38 -3.34 7.53 -21.69
CA ALA A 38 -4.01 6.86 -22.80
C ALA A 38 -4.94 7.81 -23.56
N VAL A 39 -5.79 8.56 -22.86
CA VAL A 39 -6.71 9.53 -23.48
C VAL A 39 -5.95 10.58 -24.27
N VAL A 40 -4.83 11.10 -23.75
CA VAL A 40 -3.99 12.07 -24.48
C VAL A 40 -3.34 11.40 -25.70
N ALA A 41 -2.78 10.20 -25.55
CA ALA A 41 -2.12 9.50 -26.65
C ALA A 41 -3.07 9.13 -27.81
N PHE A 42 -4.31 8.73 -27.50
CA PHE A 42 -5.30 8.33 -28.50
C PHE A 42 -6.20 9.46 -28.98
N GLY A 43 -6.43 10.49 -28.15
CA GLY A 43 -7.26 11.66 -28.49
C GLY A 43 -6.50 12.75 -29.23
N HIS A 44 -5.17 12.72 -29.23
CA HIS A 44 -4.34 13.69 -29.93
C HIS A 44 -3.94 13.15 -31.31
N ASN A 45 -4.64 13.59 -32.36
CA ASN A 45 -4.23 13.35 -33.75
C ASN A 45 -2.93 14.13 -34.05
N GLY A 46 -1.79 13.56 -33.67
CA GLY A 46 -0.46 14.06 -34.04
C GLY A 46 0.11 15.09 -33.08
N GLY A 47 0.89 14.63 -32.13
CA GLY A 47 1.83 15.48 -31.41
C GLY A 47 2.69 14.63 -30.51
N GLN A 48 3.93 14.50 -30.95
CA GLN A 48 5.04 13.90 -30.25
C GLN A 48 4.97 14.24 -28.76
N ALA A 49 5.12 13.22 -27.91
CA ALA A 49 5.55 13.44 -26.54
C ALA A 49 6.80 14.33 -26.62
N ALA A 50 6.65 15.58 -26.20
CA ALA A 50 7.76 16.47 -25.95
C ALA A 50 8.62 15.80 -24.88
N GLN A 51 9.62 15.04 -25.32
CA GLN A 51 10.81 14.81 -24.52
C GLN A 51 11.49 16.17 -24.45
N ASP A 52 11.12 16.95 -23.45
CA ASP A 52 11.98 18.02 -22.94
C ASP A 52 13.26 17.35 -22.44
N THR A 53 14.20 17.18 -23.35
CA THR A 53 15.59 16.96 -23.00
C THR A 53 16.39 17.73 -24.03
N GLU A 54 16.47 19.04 -23.83
CA GLU A 54 17.65 19.77 -24.30
C GLU A 54 18.89 18.92 -23.93
N PRO A 55 19.85 18.73 -24.84
CA PRO A 55 21.10 18.11 -24.47
C PRO A 55 21.82 19.09 -23.54
N ARG A 56 21.61 18.91 -22.23
CA ARG A 56 22.35 19.60 -21.18
C ARG A 56 23.83 19.46 -21.51
N LYS A 57 24.49 20.59 -21.79
CA LYS A 57 25.95 20.67 -22.02
C LYS A 57 26.65 19.86 -20.93
N ALA A 58 27.48 18.90 -21.36
CA ALA A 58 28.25 18.06 -20.45
C ALA A 58 29.17 18.93 -19.58
N PRO A 59 29.03 18.92 -18.24
CA PRO A 59 30.06 19.49 -17.38
C PRO A 59 31.19 18.47 -17.23
N GLY A 60 32.39 18.86 -17.68
CA GLY A 60 33.69 18.36 -17.21
C GLY A 60 33.90 16.85 -17.23
N GLN A 61 34.67 16.37 -18.20
CA GLN A 61 35.20 15.01 -18.20
C GLN A 61 36.22 14.86 -17.06
N TYR A 62 35.79 14.38 -15.91
CA TYR A 62 36.67 13.93 -14.84
C TYR A 62 37.13 12.51 -15.17
N PRO A 63 38.43 12.20 -15.27
CA PRO A 63 38.86 10.82 -15.40
C PRO A 63 38.76 10.18 -14.02
N VAL A 64 37.58 9.64 -13.69
CA VAL A 64 37.45 8.73 -12.56
C VAL A 64 38.05 7.39 -13.00
N LEU A 65 39.34 7.21 -12.72
CA LEU A 65 39.99 5.91 -12.81
C LEU A 65 39.58 5.11 -11.58
N PHE A 66 38.66 4.17 -11.75
CA PHE A 66 38.42 3.15 -10.74
C PHE A 66 39.57 2.14 -10.84
N SER A 67 40.57 2.28 -9.97
CA SER A 67 41.54 1.21 -9.74
C SER A 67 40.74 -0.04 -9.38
N GLU A 68 40.91 -1.11 -10.15
CA GLU A 68 40.36 -2.43 -9.86
C GLU A 68 40.95 -2.90 -8.52
N ASN A 69 40.29 -2.53 -7.42
CA ASN A 69 40.59 -3.06 -6.13
C ASN A 69 40.04 -4.48 -6.09
N SER A 70 40.89 -5.42 -6.48
CA SER A 70 40.75 -6.86 -6.26
C SER A 70 40.54 -7.11 -4.77
N GLY A 71 39.30 -7.06 -4.33
CA GLY A 71 38.96 -7.03 -2.92
C GLY A 71 37.50 -7.32 -2.69
N ARG A 72 37.16 -8.62 -2.74
CA ARG A 72 35.97 -9.21 -2.12
C ARG A 72 34.64 -8.80 -2.78
N SER A 73 34.15 -9.69 -3.65
CA SER A 73 32.71 -9.75 -3.97
C SER A 73 31.91 -9.71 -2.65
N PRO A 74 30.97 -8.76 -2.47
CA PRO A 74 30.03 -8.86 -1.38
C PRO A 74 29.20 -10.12 -1.67
N ARG A 75 29.44 -11.19 -0.92
CA ARG A 75 28.53 -12.34 -0.87
C ARG A 75 27.13 -11.76 -0.71
N GLY A 76 26.27 -12.04 -1.69
CA GLY A 76 24.90 -11.55 -1.71
C GLY A 76 24.28 -11.76 -0.33
N ALA A 77 23.62 -10.72 0.17
CA ALA A 77 22.83 -10.84 1.38
C ALA A 77 21.72 -11.85 1.07
N GLU A 78 21.92 -13.11 1.46
CA GLU A 78 20.88 -14.13 1.40
C GLU A 78 19.71 -13.65 2.28
N PRO A 79 18.48 -13.60 1.74
CA PRO A 79 17.32 -13.19 2.53
C PRO A 79 17.12 -14.19 3.66
N ARG A 80 17.31 -13.74 4.90
CA ARG A 80 17.01 -14.55 6.07
C ARG A 80 15.50 -14.78 6.14
N PRO A 81 15.03 -16.01 6.38
CA PRO A 81 13.60 -16.27 6.52
C PRO A 81 13.06 -15.44 7.69
N THR A 82 12.04 -14.63 7.41
CA THR A 82 11.31 -13.88 8.43
C THR A 82 10.71 -14.86 9.43
N VAL A 83 11.13 -14.75 10.69
CA VAL A 83 10.57 -15.54 11.79
C VAL A 83 9.07 -15.26 11.87
N SER A 84 8.24 -16.28 11.64
CA SER A 84 6.80 -16.19 11.83
C SER A 84 6.48 -16.32 13.31
N TYR A 85 6.32 -15.18 13.99
CA TYR A 85 5.68 -15.19 15.30
C TYR A 85 4.19 -15.49 15.11
N PRO A 86 3.62 -16.51 15.77
CA PRO A 86 2.20 -16.74 15.73
C PRO A 86 1.51 -15.62 16.52
N ILE A 87 1.15 -14.55 15.82
CA ILE A 87 0.24 -13.54 16.38
C ILE A 87 -1.13 -14.21 16.45
N LYS A 88 -1.52 -14.62 17.66
CA LYS A 88 -2.88 -15.07 17.93
C LYS A 88 -3.75 -13.82 17.96
N PHE A 89 -4.58 -13.65 16.93
CA PHE A 89 -5.64 -12.67 16.97
C PHE A 89 -6.79 -13.28 17.77
N ASP A 90 -7.10 -12.68 18.92
CA ASP A 90 -8.34 -13.02 19.62
C ASP A 90 -9.50 -12.59 18.73
N SER A 91 -10.13 -13.59 18.09
CA SER A 91 -11.35 -13.37 17.33
C SER A 91 -12.41 -12.85 18.30
N PRO A 92 -12.96 -11.64 18.09
CA PRO A 92 -14.05 -11.18 18.93
C PRO A 92 -15.20 -12.17 18.84
N LYS A 93 -15.73 -12.60 19.99
CA LYS A 93 -16.85 -13.52 20.07
C LYS A 93 -18.03 -12.91 19.32
N VAL A 94 -18.34 -13.43 18.13
CA VAL A 94 -19.49 -12.98 17.34
C VAL A 94 -20.74 -13.29 18.15
N MET A 95 -21.32 -12.27 18.77
CA MET A 95 -22.64 -12.40 19.36
C MET A 95 -23.64 -12.48 18.22
N VAL A 96 -24.15 -13.68 17.96
CA VAL A 96 -25.29 -13.88 17.07
C VAL A 96 -26.47 -13.14 17.68
N LYS A 97 -26.84 -12.00 17.08
CA LYS A 97 -28.04 -11.25 17.48
C LYS A 97 -29.25 -12.12 17.17
N ARG A 98 -29.92 -12.62 18.20
CA ARG A 98 -31.18 -13.36 18.01
C ARG A 98 -32.21 -12.40 17.40
N PRO A 99 -32.94 -12.81 16.35
CA PRO A 99 -34.01 -11.99 15.82
C PRO A 99 -35.06 -11.82 16.91
N ALA A 100 -35.35 -10.57 17.27
CA ALA A 100 -36.53 -10.26 18.05
C ALA A 100 -37.75 -10.39 17.10
N PRO A 101 -38.82 -11.09 17.52
CA PRO A 101 -40.02 -11.16 16.70
C PRO A 101 -40.58 -9.75 16.52
N ALA A 102 -40.82 -9.34 15.26
CA ALA A 102 -41.43 -8.06 14.95
C ALA A 102 -42.90 -7.99 15.38
N VAL A 103 -43.53 -9.15 15.61
CA VAL A 103 -44.92 -9.28 16.04
C VAL A 103 -45.01 -10.42 17.04
N SER A 104 -45.55 -10.15 18.22
CA SER A 104 -45.90 -11.18 19.21
C SER A 104 -47.40 -11.43 19.16
N TYR A 105 -47.80 -12.62 18.72
CA TYR A 105 -49.16 -13.11 18.93
C TYR A 105 -49.24 -13.84 20.27
N PRO A 106 -50.38 -13.80 20.96
CA PRO A 106 -50.58 -14.64 22.13
C PRO A 106 -50.56 -16.12 21.68
N ILE A 107 -49.53 -16.86 22.10
CA ILE A 107 -49.53 -18.31 21.98
C ILE A 107 -50.20 -18.84 23.24
N ASP A 108 -51.39 -19.42 23.07
CA ASP A 108 -52.09 -20.08 24.17
C ASP A 108 -51.64 -21.55 24.27
N PHE A 109 -50.68 -21.80 25.15
CA PHE A 109 -50.14 -23.15 25.41
C PHE A 109 -51.14 -24.08 26.11
N SER A 110 -52.29 -23.58 26.59
CA SER A 110 -53.34 -24.44 27.15
C SER A 110 -53.97 -25.37 26.11
N THR A 111 -53.88 -25.01 24.83
CA THR A 111 -54.41 -25.80 23.70
C THR A 111 -53.45 -26.91 23.22
N LEU A 112 -52.16 -26.82 23.54
CA LEU A 112 -51.12 -27.76 23.09
C LEU A 112 -50.98 -29.01 23.97
N GLY A 113 -51.65 -29.05 25.14
CA GLY A 113 -51.48 -30.08 26.16
C GLY A 113 -52.60 -31.10 26.30
N SER A 114 -53.49 -31.24 25.31
CA SER A 114 -54.61 -32.20 25.36
C SER A 114 -54.48 -33.31 24.33
N SER A 115 -53.41 -34.11 24.40
CA SER A 115 -53.44 -35.48 23.90
C SER A 115 -52.72 -36.40 24.89
N ARG A 116 -53.49 -36.93 25.84
CA ARG A 116 -53.21 -38.23 26.46
C ARG A 116 -54.20 -39.23 25.89
#